data_AF-A0A9Y1BR63-F1
#
_entry.id   AF-A0A9Y1BR63-F1
#
_cell.length_a   1.000
_cell.length_b   1.000
_cell.length_c   1.000
_cell.angle_alpha   90.00
_cell.angle_beta   90.00
_cell.angle_gamma   90.00
#
_symmetry.space_group_name_H-M   'P 1'
#
loop_
_entity.id
_entity.type
_entity.pdbx_description
1 polymer ?
#
loop_
_entity_poly.entity_id
_entity_poly.type
_entity_poly.pdbx_seq_one_letter_code
_entity_poly.pdbx_strand_id
1 'polypeptide(L)'
;MISSKVESTLQYEQPDEVYPVLSRNHHIFIENLIKFLSQSINYPLLCETRRTFFSNLPVITALNRENKYLTKNFLTSAFLALLRNLSGHIDAKSLQDIINQISKKFLGISKGKAFSLSTVNKVTNDLINLGIINRTNVDFFSKVEKEALKLVNITCAHFKEINSLYSPVSLKISNLVKNRVVPRMKIKQSSTVLALSILFDYLPRKGYYRDNVFKFVSDNQKIDFQLLKKRVYRFRSKFNIS
;
A
#
# COMPACT_ATOMS: atom_id res chain seq x y z
N MET A 1 0.83 -41.84 -48.54
CA MET A 1 1.39 -41.89 -47.18
C MET A 1 1.41 -40.47 -46.63
N ILE A 2 0.76 -40.26 -45.47
CA ILE A 2 0.78 -39.08 -44.57
C ILE A 2 0.19 -37.80 -45.20
N SER A 3 -1.10 -37.46 -45.06
CA SER A 3 -1.94 -37.16 -43.87
C SER A 3 -1.49 -35.96 -43.03
N SER A 4 -2.49 -35.13 -42.69
CA SER A 4 -2.51 -34.08 -41.67
C SER A 4 -1.96 -32.71 -42.10
N LYS A 5 -2.57 -31.57 -41.79
CA LYS A 5 -3.78 -31.24 -41.03
C LYS A 5 -4.03 -29.75 -41.30
N VAL A 6 -5.23 -29.43 -41.81
CA VAL A 6 -6.13 -28.42 -41.26
C VAL A 6 -5.41 -27.30 -40.48
N GLU A 7 -5.10 -26.20 -41.17
CA GLU A 7 -4.91 -24.91 -40.51
C GLU A 7 -6.28 -24.46 -40.00
N SER A 8 -6.63 -24.93 -38.79
CA SER A 8 -7.70 -24.34 -38.02
C SER A 8 -7.24 -22.96 -37.60
N THR A 9 -7.71 -21.94 -38.32
CA THR A 9 -7.92 -20.61 -37.74
C THR A 9 -8.68 -20.80 -36.44
N LEU A 10 -7.97 -20.74 -35.32
CA LEU A 10 -8.56 -20.44 -34.02
C LEU A 10 -9.10 -19.02 -34.10
N GLN A 11 -10.28 -18.88 -34.72
CA GLN A 11 -11.21 -17.84 -34.31
C GLN A 11 -11.49 -18.14 -32.85
N TYR A 12 -10.85 -17.39 -31.96
CA TYR A 12 -11.37 -17.22 -30.62
C TYR A 12 -12.75 -16.60 -30.82
N GLU A 13 -13.78 -17.44 -30.83
CA GLU A 13 -15.11 -17.03 -30.41
C GLU A 13 -14.91 -16.45 -29.01
N GLN A 14 -14.82 -15.13 -28.92
CA GLN A 14 -15.04 -14.47 -27.64
C GLN A 14 -16.46 -14.86 -27.26
N PRO A 15 -16.68 -15.58 -26.16
CA PRO A 15 -18.02 -15.67 -25.65
C PRO A 15 -18.46 -14.22 -25.40
N ASP A 16 -19.65 -13.87 -25.87
CA ASP A 16 -20.35 -12.65 -25.52
C ASP A 16 -20.64 -12.66 -24.00
N GLU A 17 -19.58 -12.59 -23.18
CA GLU A 17 -19.68 -12.22 -21.79
C GLU A 17 -20.02 -10.73 -21.80
N VAL A 18 -21.32 -10.43 -21.77
CA VAL A 18 -21.84 -9.13 -21.39
C VAL A 18 -21.32 -8.83 -19.98
N TYR A 19 -20.10 -8.29 -19.90
CA TYR A 19 -19.58 -7.74 -18.67
C TYR A 19 -20.58 -6.70 -18.19
N PRO A 20 -21.01 -6.73 -16.93
CA PRO A 20 -21.94 -5.73 -16.45
C PRO A 20 -21.22 -4.40 -16.47
N VAL A 21 -21.46 -3.61 -17.52
CA VAL A 21 -21.24 -2.17 -17.50
C VAL A 21 -21.97 -1.71 -16.25
N LEU A 22 -21.24 -1.17 -15.25
CA LEU A 22 -21.86 -0.60 -14.06
C LEU A 22 -23.00 0.29 -14.55
N SER A 23 -24.21 0.02 -14.09
CA SER A 23 -25.32 0.92 -14.38
C SER A 23 -24.90 2.35 -14.01
N ARG A 24 -25.40 3.33 -14.75
CA ARG A 24 -25.13 4.76 -14.50
C ARG A 24 -25.32 5.11 -13.02
N ASN A 25 -26.29 4.48 -12.37
CA ASN A 25 -26.59 4.63 -10.94
C ASN A 25 -25.44 4.17 -10.04
N HIS A 26 -24.74 3.09 -10.37
CA HIS A 26 -23.60 2.64 -9.58
C HIS A 26 -22.34 3.50 -9.81
N HIS A 27 -22.14 4.02 -11.02
CA HIS A 27 -21.09 5.01 -11.27
C HIS A 27 -21.30 6.27 -10.43
N ILE A 28 -22.49 6.84 -10.48
CA ILE A 28 -22.87 8.01 -9.68
C ILE A 28 -22.69 7.72 -8.18
N PHE A 29 -23.06 6.52 -7.74
CA PHE A 29 -22.88 6.10 -6.35
C PHE A 29 -21.40 6.11 -5.92
N ILE A 30 -20.49 5.56 -6.71
CA ILE A 30 -19.05 5.57 -6.38
C ILE A 30 -18.48 6.99 -6.37
N GLU A 31 -18.87 7.85 -7.31
CA GLU A 31 -18.43 9.25 -7.31
C GLU A 31 -18.92 10.00 -6.06
N ASN A 32 -20.15 9.73 -5.62
CA ASN A 32 -20.69 10.29 -4.38
C ASN A 32 -19.97 9.74 -3.14
N LEU A 33 -19.59 8.46 -3.14
CA LEU A 33 -18.78 7.86 -2.07
C LEU A 33 -17.40 8.55 -1.98
N ILE A 34 -16.78 8.85 -3.12
CA ILE A 34 -15.49 9.55 -3.18
C ILE A 34 -15.61 10.97 -2.64
N LYS A 35 -16.64 11.73 -3.03
CA LYS A 35 -16.93 13.05 -2.48
C LYS A 35 -17.15 13.01 -0.96
N PHE A 36 -17.84 11.99 -0.47
CA PHE A 36 -18.02 11.80 0.97
C PHE A 36 -16.68 11.54 1.67
N LEU A 37 -15.86 10.62 1.13
CA LEU A 37 -14.56 10.26 1.71
C LEU A 37 -13.53 11.38 1.61
N SER A 38 -13.62 12.29 0.63
CA SER A 38 -12.67 13.41 0.50
C SER A 38 -12.75 14.41 1.65
N GLN A 39 -13.78 14.32 2.49
CA GLN A 39 -13.88 15.12 3.72
C GLN A 39 -12.88 14.66 4.81
N SER A 40 -12.42 13.41 4.76
CA SER A 40 -11.58 12.80 5.80
C SER A 40 -10.34 12.07 5.26
N ILE A 41 -10.26 11.87 3.94
CA ILE A 41 -9.19 11.11 3.28
C ILE A 41 -8.58 11.96 2.16
N ASN A 42 -7.26 11.85 2.04
CA ASN A 42 -6.46 12.55 1.03
C ASN A 42 -7.00 12.27 -0.40
N TYR A 43 -7.34 13.35 -1.13
CA TYR A 43 -7.98 13.28 -2.43
C TYR A 43 -7.14 12.55 -3.51
N PRO A 44 -5.83 12.84 -3.69
CA PRO A 44 -4.94 12.03 -4.52
C PRO A 44 -5.03 10.51 -4.30
N LEU A 45 -5.09 10.05 -3.05
CA LEU A 45 -5.23 8.64 -2.72
C LEU A 45 -6.61 8.09 -3.17
N LEU A 46 -7.67 8.88 -3.01
CA LEU A 46 -9.00 8.54 -3.50
C LEU A 46 -9.03 8.46 -5.02
N CYS A 47 -8.33 9.35 -5.74
CA CYS A 47 -8.21 9.29 -7.20
C CYS A 47 -7.48 8.03 -7.68
N GLU A 48 -6.39 7.64 -7.02
CA GLU A 48 -5.67 6.40 -7.33
C GLU A 48 -6.52 5.16 -7.05
N THR A 49 -7.24 5.17 -5.93
CA THR A 49 -8.21 4.12 -5.57
C THR A 49 -9.33 4.02 -6.60
N ARG A 50 -9.91 5.14 -6.99
CA ARG A 50 -10.92 5.24 -8.05
C ARG A 50 -10.44 4.66 -9.36
N ARG A 51 -9.25 5.05 -9.82
CA ARG A 51 -8.66 4.54 -11.07
C ARG A 51 -8.48 3.03 -11.01
N THR A 52 -7.97 2.52 -9.90
CA THR A 52 -7.75 1.08 -9.67
C THR A 52 -9.05 0.30 -9.58
N PHE A 53 -10.07 0.88 -8.94
CA PHE A 53 -11.40 0.29 -8.83
C PHE A 53 -12.05 0.15 -10.21
N PHE A 54 -12.09 1.22 -11.00
CA PHE A 54 -12.70 1.18 -12.33
C PHE A 54 -11.92 0.33 -13.34
N SER A 55 -10.58 0.30 -13.26
CA SER A 55 -9.77 -0.56 -14.13
C SER A 55 -9.97 -2.06 -13.86
N ASN A 56 -10.32 -2.43 -12.63
CA ASN A 56 -10.54 -3.82 -12.21
C ASN A 56 -12.03 -4.16 -12.05
N LEU A 57 -12.91 -3.27 -12.50
CA LEU A 57 -14.34 -3.37 -12.26
C LEU A 57 -14.97 -4.67 -12.77
N PRO A 58 -14.68 -5.16 -14.00
CA PRO A 58 -15.26 -6.41 -14.48
C PRO A 58 -14.97 -7.58 -13.53
N VAL A 59 -13.74 -7.65 -13.05
CA VAL A 59 -13.28 -8.68 -12.11
C VAL A 59 -13.91 -8.50 -10.72
N ILE A 60 -14.01 -7.26 -10.23
CA ILE A 60 -14.70 -6.93 -8.98
C ILE A 60 -16.17 -7.34 -9.06
N THR A 61 -16.85 -7.08 -10.19
CA THR A 61 -18.26 -7.47 -10.34
C THR A 61 -18.44 -8.99 -10.43
N ALA A 62 -17.45 -9.71 -10.99
CA ALA A 62 -17.47 -11.16 -11.05
C ALA A 62 -17.40 -11.83 -9.67
N LEU A 63 -16.77 -11.18 -8.67
CA LEU A 63 -16.78 -11.66 -7.28
C LEU A 63 -18.18 -11.69 -6.66
N ASN A 64 -19.12 -10.93 -7.21
CA ASN A 64 -20.50 -10.90 -6.73
C ASN A 64 -21.41 -11.88 -7.49
N ARG A 65 -20.87 -12.81 -8.29
CA ARG A 65 -21.65 -13.76 -9.12
C ARG A 65 -22.62 -14.63 -8.33
N GLU A 66 -22.33 -14.94 -7.07
CA GLU A 66 -23.25 -15.69 -6.20
C GLU A 66 -24.49 -14.87 -5.78
N ASN A 67 -24.43 -13.54 -5.88
CA ASN A 67 -25.54 -12.66 -5.56
C ASN A 67 -26.26 -12.20 -6.82
N LYS A 68 -27.59 -12.33 -6.83
CA LYS A 68 -28.47 -11.93 -7.95
C LYS A 68 -28.33 -10.45 -8.34
N TYR A 69 -27.85 -9.59 -7.43
CA TYR A 69 -27.73 -8.15 -7.64
C TYR A 69 -26.40 -7.59 -7.14
N LEU A 70 -25.84 -6.65 -7.89
CA LEU A 70 -24.70 -5.84 -7.47
C LEU A 70 -25.17 -4.81 -6.44
N THR A 71 -24.73 -4.95 -5.19
CA THR A 71 -25.18 -4.08 -4.09
C THR A 71 -24.22 -2.92 -3.86
N LYS A 72 -24.78 -1.78 -3.43
CA LYS A 72 -24.00 -0.62 -2.94
C LYS A 72 -23.03 -1.00 -1.83
N ASN A 73 -23.41 -1.95 -0.96
CA ASN A 73 -22.56 -2.45 0.12
C ASN A 73 -21.35 -3.19 -0.41
N PHE A 74 -21.54 -4.11 -1.37
CA PHE A 74 -20.44 -4.82 -2.01
C PHE A 74 -19.47 -3.86 -2.70
N LEU A 75 -20.00 -2.92 -3.48
CA LEU A 75 -19.20 -1.90 -4.16
C LEU A 75 -18.40 -1.04 -3.19
N THR A 76 -19.03 -0.64 -2.07
CA THR A 76 -18.36 0.10 -1.00
C THR A 76 -17.27 -0.74 -0.35
N SER A 77 -17.53 -2.03 -0.06
CA SER A 77 -16.54 -2.93 0.51
C SER A 77 -15.34 -3.16 -0.39
N ALA A 78 -15.56 -3.37 -1.69
CA ALA A 78 -14.49 -3.50 -2.67
C ALA A 78 -13.67 -2.21 -2.81
N PHE A 79 -14.35 -1.05 -2.84
CA PHE A 79 -13.69 0.25 -2.87
C PHE A 79 -12.83 0.46 -1.62
N LEU A 80 -13.34 0.16 -0.42
CA LEU A 80 -12.60 0.28 0.83
C LEU A 80 -11.46 -0.74 0.95
N ALA A 81 -11.61 -1.94 0.41
CA ALA A 81 -10.53 -2.94 0.36
C ALA A 81 -9.35 -2.42 -0.48
N LEU A 82 -9.63 -1.86 -1.66
CA LEU A 82 -8.62 -1.20 -2.48
C LEU A 82 -8.04 0.02 -1.80
N LEU A 83 -8.88 0.87 -1.19
CA LEU A 83 -8.43 2.05 -0.46
C LEU A 83 -7.50 1.67 0.69
N ARG A 84 -7.85 0.63 1.46
CA ARG A 84 -7.03 0.14 2.56
C ARG A 84 -5.69 -0.39 2.06
N ASN A 85 -5.70 -1.20 1.01
CA ASN A 85 -4.47 -1.72 0.40
C ASN A 85 -3.58 -0.59 -0.14
N LEU A 86 -4.19 0.33 -0.89
CA LEU A 86 -3.55 1.50 -1.44
C LEU A 86 -3.28 2.57 -0.40
N SER A 87 -3.74 2.46 0.84
CA SER A 87 -3.40 3.38 1.94
C SER A 87 -2.30 2.79 2.84
N GLY A 88 -2.26 1.48 3.07
CA GLY A 88 -1.24 0.80 3.85
C GLY A 88 -1.20 1.16 5.35
N HIS A 89 -1.89 2.23 5.76
CA HIS A 89 -1.91 2.75 7.14
C HIS A 89 -3.32 2.92 7.72
N ILE A 90 -4.37 2.60 6.94
CA ILE A 90 -5.71 2.43 7.50
C ILE A 90 -5.70 1.14 8.31
N ASP A 91 -5.42 1.30 9.60
CA ASP A 91 -5.49 0.22 10.59
C ASP A 91 -6.96 -0.22 10.78
N ALA A 92 -7.15 -1.33 11.48
CA ALA A 92 -8.49 -1.90 11.67
C ALA A 92 -9.44 -0.93 12.40
N LYS A 93 -8.90 -0.11 13.32
CA LYS A 93 -9.67 0.87 14.08
C LYS A 93 -10.14 2.03 13.20
N SER A 94 -9.23 2.65 12.45
CA SER A 94 -9.56 3.73 11.51
C SER A 94 -10.50 3.24 10.42
N LEU A 95 -10.33 2.00 9.94
CA LEU A 95 -11.25 1.39 8.98
C LEU A 95 -12.64 1.23 9.57
N GLN A 96 -12.73 0.77 10.82
CA GLN A 96 -14.00 0.62 11.53
C GLN A 96 -14.71 1.97 11.71
N ASP A 97 -13.97 3.05 11.99
CA ASP A 97 -14.51 4.39 12.10
C ASP A 97 -15.05 4.91 10.75
N ILE A 98 -14.30 4.69 9.66
CA ILE A 98 -14.75 5.00 8.28
C ILE A 98 -16.03 4.21 7.95
N ILE A 99 -16.06 2.91 8.25
CA ILE A 99 -17.25 2.07 8.04
C ILE A 99 -18.44 2.61 8.83
N ASN A 100 -18.25 3.00 10.10
CA ASN A 100 -19.30 3.55 10.93
C ASN A 100 -19.85 4.88 10.35
N GLN A 101 -18.96 5.74 9.84
CA GLN A 101 -19.36 6.99 9.19
C GLN A 101 -20.15 6.74 7.91
N ILE A 102 -19.68 5.84 7.05
CA ILE A 102 -20.37 5.48 5.80
C ILE A 102 -21.73 4.85 6.11
N SER A 103 -21.80 3.88 7.01
CA SER A 103 -23.04 3.20 7.38
C SER A 103 -24.10 4.21 7.85
N LYS A 104 -23.74 5.11 8.77
CA LYS A 104 -24.68 6.06 9.36
C LYS A 104 -25.03 7.22 8.44
N LYS A 105 -24.04 7.82 7.76
CA LYS A 105 -24.19 9.11 7.08
C LYS A 105 -24.34 9.01 5.56
N PHE A 106 -23.91 7.91 4.95
CA PHE A 106 -23.91 7.75 3.49
C PHE A 106 -24.89 6.68 3.01
N LEU A 107 -24.91 5.52 3.67
CA LEU A 107 -25.82 4.41 3.32
C LEU A 107 -27.15 4.47 4.08
N GLY A 108 -27.24 5.24 5.17
CA GLY A 108 -28.45 5.34 5.99
C GLY A 108 -28.80 4.06 6.75
N ILE A 109 -27.82 3.18 6.99
CA ILE A 109 -28.00 1.90 7.66
C ILE A 109 -27.71 2.09 9.15
N SER A 110 -28.74 2.05 9.99
CA SER A 110 -28.63 2.35 11.43
C SER A 110 -28.17 1.16 12.29
N LYS A 111 -28.32 -0.09 11.82
CA LYS A 111 -27.80 -1.34 12.41
C LYS A 111 -28.12 -2.51 11.48
N GLY A 112 -27.11 -3.26 11.01
CA GLY A 112 -27.33 -4.46 10.21
C GLY A 112 -26.04 -5.14 9.75
N LYS A 113 -26.06 -6.48 9.66
CA LYS A 113 -24.93 -7.35 9.28
C LYS A 113 -24.41 -7.15 7.83
N ALA A 114 -25.04 -6.28 7.04
CA ALA A 114 -24.83 -6.21 5.59
C ALA A 114 -23.57 -5.46 5.14
N PHE A 115 -23.06 -4.52 5.93
CA PHE A 115 -21.82 -3.79 5.66
C PHE A 115 -21.02 -3.62 6.95
N SER A 116 -19.88 -4.32 7.02
CA SER A 116 -19.07 -4.42 8.24
C SER A 116 -17.59 -4.58 7.90
N LEU A 117 -16.72 -4.43 8.91
CA LEU A 117 -15.29 -4.71 8.76
C LEU A 117 -15.03 -6.16 8.32
N SER A 118 -15.83 -7.11 8.79
CA SER A 118 -15.75 -8.52 8.35
C SER A 118 -16.02 -8.64 6.85
N THR A 119 -17.05 -7.96 6.35
CA THR A 119 -17.37 -7.93 4.91
C THR A 119 -16.22 -7.33 4.08
N VAL A 120 -15.64 -6.22 4.55
CA VAL A 120 -14.48 -5.60 3.88
C VAL A 120 -13.26 -6.54 3.89
N ASN A 121 -12.99 -7.24 4.99
CA ASN A 121 -11.91 -8.21 5.07
C ASN A 121 -12.12 -9.41 4.15
N LYS A 122 -13.35 -9.93 4.05
CA LYS A 122 -13.70 -11.01 3.11
C LYS A 122 -13.40 -10.58 1.67
N VAL A 123 -13.95 -9.43 1.25
CA VAL A 123 -13.70 -8.88 -0.10
C VAL A 123 -12.21 -8.58 -0.32
N THR A 124 -11.48 -8.13 0.70
CA THR A 124 -10.03 -7.93 0.61
C THR A 124 -9.30 -9.24 0.29
N ASN A 125 -9.65 -10.35 0.95
CA ASN A 125 -9.06 -11.66 0.69
C ASN A 125 -9.42 -12.16 -0.72
N ASP A 126 -10.66 -11.95 -1.16
CA ASP A 126 -11.09 -12.34 -2.50
C ASP A 126 -10.32 -11.56 -3.57
N LEU A 127 -10.11 -10.26 -3.38
CA LEU A 127 -9.29 -9.42 -4.26
C LEU A 127 -7.80 -9.77 -4.21
N ILE A 128 -7.29 -10.29 -3.09
CA ILE A 128 -5.93 -10.85 -2.98
C ILE A 128 -5.81 -12.12 -3.83
N ASN A 129 -6.78 -13.03 -3.71
CA ASN A 129 -6.77 -14.30 -4.43
C ASN A 129 -6.85 -14.10 -5.95
N LEU A 130 -7.52 -13.04 -6.39
CA LEU A 130 -7.59 -12.63 -7.79
C LEU A 130 -6.39 -11.79 -8.28
N GLY A 131 -5.40 -11.53 -7.41
CA GLY A 131 -4.20 -10.77 -7.77
C GLY A 131 -4.42 -9.26 -7.97
N ILE A 132 -5.61 -8.73 -7.69
CA ILE A 132 -5.92 -7.30 -7.77
C ILE A 132 -5.26 -6.54 -6.61
N ILE A 133 -5.35 -7.12 -5.41
CA ILE A 133 -4.65 -6.61 -4.23
C ILE A 133 -3.36 -7.41 -4.06
N ASN A 134 -2.23 -6.74 -4.23
CA ASN A 134 -0.94 -7.31 -3.88
C ASN A 134 -0.83 -7.42 -2.36
N ARG A 135 -0.89 -8.65 -1.83
CA ARG A 135 -0.65 -9.02 -0.42
C ARG A 135 0.63 -8.38 0.15
N THR A 136 1.59 -8.10 -0.73
CA THR A 136 2.90 -7.52 -0.43
C THR A 136 2.85 -6.05 -0.01
N ASN A 137 1.88 -5.21 -0.38
CA ASN A 137 1.97 -3.76 -0.11
C ASN A 137 1.66 -3.37 1.35
N VAL A 138 0.70 -4.03 2.00
CA VAL A 138 0.40 -3.81 3.43
C VAL A 138 1.52 -4.38 4.32
N ASP A 139 2.10 -5.50 3.90
CA ASP A 139 3.26 -6.11 4.55
C ASP A 139 4.56 -5.36 4.26
N PHE A 140 4.68 -4.67 3.13
CA PHE A 140 5.94 -4.05 2.72
C PHE A 140 6.31 -2.90 3.66
N PHE A 141 5.40 -1.94 3.86
CA PHE A 141 5.67 -0.78 4.70
C PHE A 141 5.93 -1.16 6.16
N SER A 142 5.12 -2.08 6.70
CA SER A 142 5.28 -2.59 8.06
C SER A 142 6.57 -3.40 8.24
N LYS A 143 6.95 -4.24 7.26
CA LYS A 143 8.23 -4.96 7.28
C LYS A 143 9.41 -4.01 7.11
N VAL A 144 9.30 -2.99 6.27
CA VAL A 144 10.34 -1.97 6.10
C VAL A 144 10.54 -1.17 7.38
N GLU A 145 9.46 -0.75 8.04
CA GLU A 145 9.53 -0.07 9.34
C GLU A 145 10.23 -0.95 10.38
N LYS A 146 9.78 -2.18 10.56
CA LYS A 146 10.34 -3.12 11.52
C LYS A 146 11.84 -3.37 11.28
N GLU A 147 12.23 -3.61 10.03
CA GLU A 147 13.63 -3.81 9.65
C GLU A 147 14.46 -2.53 9.81
N ALA A 148 13.90 -1.37 9.50
CA ALA A 148 14.59 -0.08 9.65
C ALA A 148 14.85 0.23 11.13
N LEU A 149 13.83 0.06 11.98
CA LEU A 149 13.95 0.26 13.44
C LEU A 149 14.96 -0.72 14.05
N LYS A 150 14.95 -1.99 13.63
CA LYS A 150 15.95 -2.98 14.05
C LYS A 150 17.36 -2.54 13.67
N LEU A 151 17.56 -2.04 12.45
CA LEU A 151 18.86 -1.55 12.00
C LEU A 151 19.32 -0.31 12.77
N VAL A 152 18.42 0.64 13.03
CA VAL A 152 18.72 1.82 13.86
C VAL A 152 19.13 1.39 15.26
N ASN A 153 18.39 0.47 15.89
CA ASN A 153 18.74 -0.05 17.21
C ASN A 153 20.16 -0.65 17.24
N ILE A 154 20.47 -1.52 16.27
CA ILE A 154 21.80 -2.14 16.15
C ILE A 154 22.89 -1.06 15.96
N THR A 155 22.63 -0.07 15.13
CA THR A 155 23.59 1.00 14.83
C THR A 155 23.82 1.89 16.05
N CYS A 156 22.75 2.33 16.71
CA CYS A 156 22.79 3.12 17.95
C CYS A 156 23.47 2.37 19.12
N ALA A 157 23.27 1.05 19.21
CA ALA A 157 23.93 0.24 20.22
C ALA A 157 25.44 0.07 19.96
N HIS A 158 25.84 0.00 18.68
CA HIS A 158 27.25 -0.10 18.30
C HIS A 158 28.00 1.23 18.53
N PHE A 159 27.38 2.33 18.14
CA PHE A 159 27.93 3.68 18.26
C PHE A 159 27.34 4.39 19.49
N LYS A 160 27.98 4.22 20.65
CA LYS A 160 27.46 4.70 21.94
C LYS A 160 27.15 6.20 21.95
N GLU A 161 27.87 7.00 21.16
CA GLU A 161 27.69 8.46 21.09
C GLU A 161 26.35 8.87 20.47
N ILE A 162 25.69 7.96 19.74
CA ILE A 162 24.39 8.20 19.08
C ILE A 162 23.25 7.35 19.66
N ASN A 163 23.47 6.67 20.79
CA ASN A 163 22.45 5.79 21.36
C ASN A 163 21.17 6.56 21.76
N SER A 164 21.33 7.79 22.26
CA SER A 164 20.21 8.68 22.58
C SER A 164 19.35 9.06 21.37
N LEU A 165 19.86 8.88 20.14
CA LEU A 165 19.15 9.20 18.90
C LEU A 165 18.15 8.12 18.49
N TYR A 166 18.12 6.95 19.13
CA TYR A 166 17.20 5.87 18.77
C TYR A 166 15.74 6.34 18.78
N SER A 167 15.29 6.99 19.85
CA SER A 167 13.90 7.46 20.00
C SER A 167 13.49 8.49 18.92
N PRO A 168 14.21 9.62 18.72
CA PRO A 168 13.84 10.60 17.70
C PRO A 168 13.93 10.04 16.27
N VAL A 169 14.93 9.19 15.98
CA VAL A 169 15.07 8.55 14.66
C VAL A 169 13.92 7.58 14.41
N SER A 170 13.54 6.79 15.42
CA SER A 170 12.43 5.83 15.32
C SER A 170 11.11 6.54 15.02
N LEU A 171 10.83 7.65 15.70
CA LEU A 171 9.64 8.47 15.44
C LEU A 171 9.63 9.02 14.01
N LYS A 172 10.76 9.55 13.53
CA LYS A 172 10.85 10.09 12.16
C LYS A 172 10.70 8.99 11.10
N ILE A 173 11.23 7.78 11.35
CA ILE A 173 11.02 6.60 10.50
C ILE A 173 9.55 6.21 10.46
N SER A 174 8.90 6.03 11.62
CA SER A 174 7.48 5.69 11.68
C SER A 174 6.61 6.72 10.97
N ASN A 175 6.92 8.01 11.12
CA ASN A 175 6.19 9.08 10.43
C ASN A 175 6.39 9.03 8.91
N LEU A 176 7.61 8.81 8.42
CA LEU A 176 7.87 8.70 6.98
C LEU A 176 7.23 7.44 6.39
N VAL A 177 7.26 6.31 7.11
CA VAL A 177 6.56 5.10 6.69
C VAL A 177 5.07 5.36 6.63
N LYS A 178 4.46 5.94 7.67
CA LYS A 178 3.04 6.37 7.68
C LYS A 178 2.68 7.30 6.52
N ASN A 179 3.61 8.15 6.11
CA ASN A 179 3.46 9.07 4.99
C ASN A 179 3.91 8.47 3.65
N ARG A 180 4.24 7.17 3.60
CA ARG A 180 4.67 6.42 2.40
C ARG A 180 5.92 6.97 1.73
N VAL A 181 6.71 7.73 2.47
CA VAL A 181 8.02 8.20 2.06
C VAL A 181 9.02 7.09 2.35
N VAL A 182 9.03 6.09 1.46
CA VAL A 182 9.87 4.89 1.58
C VAL A 182 10.52 4.59 0.22
N PRO A 183 11.80 4.17 0.19
CA PRO A 183 12.43 3.72 -1.04
C PRO A 183 11.66 2.52 -1.63
N ARG A 184 11.31 2.58 -2.92
CA ARG A 184 10.60 1.49 -3.61
C ARG A 184 11.58 0.43 -4.12
N MET A 185 12.13 -0.36 -3.21
CA MET A 185 13.08 -1.45 -3.48
C MET A 185 12.72 -2.69 -2.65
N LYS A 186 13.54 -3.76 -2.69
CA LYS A 186 13.37 -4.92 -1.79
C LYS A 186 13.44 -4.47 -0.32
N ILE A 187 12.64 -5.09 0.56
CA ILE A 187 12.46 -4.70 1.98
C ILE A 187 13.79 -4.36 2.66
N LYS A 188 14.77 -5.27 2.64
CA LYS A 188 16.09 -5.09 3.27
C LYS A 188 16.85 -3.87 2.74
N GLN A 189 16.76 -3.58 1.44
CA GLN A 189 17.42 -2.42 0.85
C GLN A 189 16.67 -1.13 1.20
N SER A 190 15.34 -1.17 1.17
CA SER A 190 14.47 -0.03 1.49
C SER A 190 14.61 0.38 2.96
N SER A 191 14.63 -0.58 3.88
CA SER A 191 14.86 -0.32 5.31
C SER A 191 16.24 0.25 5.58
N THR A 192 17.28 -0.29 4.92
CA THR A 192 18.65 0.22 5.05
C THR A 192 18.78 1.67 4.58
N VAL A 193 18.24 1.97 3.39
CA VAL A 193 18.28 3.32 2.83
C VAL A 193 17.46 4.27 3.69
N LEU A 194 16.27 3.87 4.16
CA LEU A 194 15.43 4.70 5.03
C LEU A 194 16.13 5.01 6.36
N ALA A 195 16.63 3.99 7.06
CA ALA A 195 17.31 4.14 8.35
C ALA A 195 18.52 5.09 8.26
N LEU A 196 19.40 4.88 7.28
CA LEU A 196 20.55 5.76 7.06
C LEU A 196 20.15 7.17 6.62
N SER A 197 19.07 7.30 5.83
CA SER A 197 18.57 8.61 5.41
C SER A 197 18.14 9.46 6.60
N ILE A 198 17.64 8.85 7.67
CA ILE A 198 17.23 9.57 8.87
C ILE A 198 18.37 9.76 9.84
N LEU A 199 19.18 8.73 10.10
CA LEU A 199 20.37 8.85 10.93
C LEU A 199 21.28 9.98 10.44
N PHE A 200 21.41 10.15 9.12
CA PHE A 200 22.27 11.18 8.52
C PHE A 200 21.91 12.63 8.91
N ASP A 201 20.67 12.91 9.35
CA ASP A 201 20.31 14.24 9.88
C ASP A 201 20.96 14.52 11.23
N TYR A 202 21.14 13.48 12.04
CA TYR A 202 21.59 13.59 13.41
C TYR A 202 23.09 13.30 13.58
N LEU A 203 23.73 12.73 12.57
CA LEU A 203 25.17 12.47 12.60
C LEU A 203 25.97 13.77 12.38
N PRO A 204 27.06 14.03 13.14
CA PRO A 204 27.91 15.20 12.95
C PRO A 204 28.39 15.36 11.50
N ARG A 205 28.41 16.60 10.97
CA ARG A 205 28.88 16.89 9.59
C ARG A 205 30.40 16.77 9.42
N LYS A 206 31.19 16.91 10.49
CA LYS A 206 32.64 16.74 10.43
C LYS A 206 32.99 15.26 10.25
N GLY A 207 33.93 15.00 9.34
CA GLY A 207 34.25 13.72 8.71
C GLY A 207 34.59 12.55 9.63
N TYR A 208 34.83 11.40 9.00
CA TYR A 208 35.00 10.05 9.59
C TYR A 208 33.76 9.44 10.25
N TYR A 209 33.00 10.16 11.08
CA TYR A 209 31.92 9.53 11.85
C TYR A 209 30.75 9.03 10.98
N ARG A 210 30.28 9.88 10.04
CA ARG A 210 29.23 9.49 9.07
C ARG A 210 29.66 8.31 8.19
N ASP A 211 30.90 8.34 7.73
CA ASP A 211 31.43 7.28 6.86
C ASP A 211 31.61 5.97 7.61
N ASN A 212 31.99 6.01 8.88
CA ASN A 212 32.06 4.84 9.75
C ASN A 212 30.67 4.21 9.97
N VAL A 213 29.64 5.03 10.21
CA VAL A 213 28.25 4.53 10.32
C VAL A 213 27.80 3.90 9.00
N PHE A 214 28.06 4.56 7.87
CA PHE A 214 27.73 3.98 6.56
C PHE A 214 28.46 2.68 6.30
N LYS A 215 29.75 2.61 6.63
CA LYS A 215 30.58 1.42 6.42
C LYS A 215 30.11 0.26 7.29
N PHE A 216 29.88 0.52 8.58
CA PHE A 216 29.29 -0.46 9.51
C PHE A 216 27.97 -1.03 8.97
N VAL A 217 27.05 -0.17 8.51
CA VAL A 217 25.78 -0.63 7.95
C VAL A 217 25.98 -1.37 6.63
N SER A 218 26.89 -0.91 5.78
CA SER A 218 27.24 -1.56 4.50
C SER A 218 27.70 -3.00 4.71
N ASP A 219 28.63 -3.19 5.65
CA ASP A 219 29.25 -4.48 5.96
C ASP A 219 28.22 -5.44 6.58
N ASN A 220 27.41 -4.96 7.54
CA ASN A 220 26.35 -5.76 8.16
C ASN A 220 25.26 -6.17 7.17
N GLN A 221 24.93 -5.30 6.22
CA GLN A 221 23.87 -5.56 5.24
C GLN A 221 24.39 -6.30 3.99
N LYS A 222 25.71 -6.43 3.84
CA LYS A 222 26.40 -6.95 2.64
C LYS A 222 25.99 -6.19 1.37
N ILE A 223 25.99 -4.86 1.47
CA ILE A 223 25.68 -3.95 0.36
C ILE A 223 26.94 -3.19 0.00
N ASP A 224 27.14 -2.89 -1.28
CA ASP A 224 28.23 -2.01 -1.72
C ASP A 224 28.10 -0.60 -1.13
N PHE A 225 29.19 -0.09 -0.56
CA PHE A 225 29.23 1.17 0.19
C PHE A 225 28.90 2.37 -0.69
N GLN A 226 29.45 2.43 -1.91
CA GLN A 226 29.24 3.56 -2.82
C GLN A 226 27.81 3.58 -3.36
N LEU A 227 27.29 2.40 -3.70
CA LEU A 227 25.91 2.22 -4.11
C LEU A 227 24.93 2.62 -3.00
N LEU A 228 25.23 2.25 -1.76
CA LEU A 228 24.41 2.61 -0.60
C LEU A 228 24.38 4.12 -0.38
N LYS A 229 25.55 4.78 -0.36
CA LYS A 229 25.66 6.25 -0.30
C LYS A 229 24.81 6.91 -1.39
N LYS A 230 24.99 6.50 -2.65
CA LYS A 230 24.26 7.05 -3.80
C LYS A 230 22.74 6.91 -3.64
N ARG A 231 22.26 5.76 -3.14
CA ARG A 231 20.83 5.52 -2.90
C ARG A 231 20.26 6.39 -1.77
N VAL A 232 21.00 6.55 -0.67
CA VAL A 232 20.60 7.42 0.44
C VAL A 232 20.51 8.88 -0.01
N TYR A 233 21.54 9.41 -0.67
CA TYR A 233 21.51 10.79 -1.16
C TYR A 233 20.37 11.05 -2.15
N ARG A 234 20.14 10.13 -3.10
CA ARG A 234 19.03 10.23 -4.06
C ARG A 234 17.67 10.22 -3.37
N PHE A 235 17.47 9.34 -2.40
CA PHE A 235 16.21 9.26 -1.66
C PHE A 235 15.96 10.54 -0.86
N ARG A 236 16.97 11.02 -0.12
CA ARG A 236 16.89 12.27 0.64
C ARG A 236 16.57 13.48 -0.23
N SER A 237 17.26 13.61 -1.36
CA SER A 237 17.02 14.69 -2.34
C SER A 237 15.61 14.63 -2.92
N LYS A 238 15.13 13.43 -3.28
CA LYS A 238 13.81 13.25 -3.89
C LYS A 238 12.66 13.63 -2.95
N PHE A 239 12.82 13.40 -1.65
CA PHE A 239 11.76 13.59 -0.66
C PHE A 239 12.02 14.74 0.31
N ASN A 240 12.98 15.63 0.00
CA ASN A 240 13.37 16.76 0.84
C ASN A 240 13.57 16.38 2.31
N ILE A 241 14.29 15.28 2.54
CA ILE A 241 14.62 14.83 3.89
C ILE A 241 15.83 15.63 4.37
N SER A 242 15.54 16.62 5.21
CA SER A 242 16.49 17.48 5.93
C SER A 242 16.46 17.25 7.43
#